data_AF-A0A353TE47-F1
#
_entry.id   AF-A0A353TE47-F1
#
_cell.length_a   1.000
_cell.length_b   1.000
_cell.length_c   1.000
_cell.angle_alpha   90.00
_cell.angle_beta   90.00
_cell.angle_gamma   90.00
#
_symmetry.space_group_name_H-M   'P 1'
#
loop_
_entity.id
_entity.type
_entity.pdbx_description
1 polymer ?
#
loop_
_entity_poly.entity_id
_entity_poly.type
_entity_poly.pdbx_seq_one_letter_code
_entity_poly.pdbx_strand_id
1 'polypeptide(L)'
;ESVLKGYRLPDVPENAVLRKRLETKSLDELTRILSSYKPLHNTTDTDTKKRAIRAIEIADFQCKHPASELDYPPVESVIIGLDIDRESRRQKISSRLKKRLDEGMVAEVQSLLNKGVSPDDLIYYGLEYKFVTLYVTGKINFEEMFSELEIAIHQFAKRQMTWFRGMERRGFTIHWLDFLLPVDEKIEKALVLIRNS
;
A
#
# COMPACT_ATOMS: atom_id res chain seq x y z
N GLU A 1 4.02 1.75 -9.48
CA GLU A 1 4.25 0.78 -10.59
C GLU A 1 3.00 0.60 -11.46
N SER A 2 1.80 0.49 -10.88
CA SER A 2 0.57 0.35 -11.69
C SER A 2 0.37 1.48 -12.71
N VAL A 3 0.67 2.72 -12.35
CA VAL A 3 0.62 3.87 -13.28
C VAL A 3 1.72 3.77 -14.37
N LEU A 4 2.93 3.36 -13.98
CA LEU A 4 4.11 3.33 -14.84
C LEU A 4 4.10 2.16 -15.85
N LYS A 5 3.43 1.07 -15.49
CA LYS A 5 3.24 -0.10 -16.36
C LYS A 5 2.04 0.04 -17.31
N GLY A 6 1.32 1.17 -17.27
CA GLY A 6 -0.01 1.26 -17.89
C GLY A 6 -0.95 0.18 -17.35
N TYR A 7 -0.76 -0.24 -16.09
CA TYR A 7 -1.52 -1.31 -15.48
C TYR A 7 -2.97 -0.85 -15.35
N ARG A 8 -3.82 -1.46 -16.18
CA ARG A 8 -5.26 -1.24 -16.23
C ARG A 8 -5.85 -1.51 -14.84
N LEU A 9 -6.33 -0.46 -14.19
CA LEU A 9 -7.37 -0.56 -13.18
C LEU A 9 -8.67 -0.23 -13.93
N PRO A 10 -9.25 -1.17 -14.71
CA PRO A 10 -10.53 -0.90 -15.35
C PRO A 10 -11.50 -0.47 -14.25
N ASP A 11 -12.23 0.62 -14.49
CA ASP A 11 -13.32 1.02 -13.63
C ASP A 11 -14.45 0.00 -13.84
N VAL A 12 -14.30 -1.15 -13.17
CA VAL A 12 -15.26 -2.24 -13.25
C VAL A 12 -16.41 -1.82 -12.34
N PRO A 13 -17.59 -1.51 -12.88
CA PRO A 13 -18.73 -1.17 -12.04
C PRO A 13 -19.04 -2.33 -11.11
N GLU A 14 -19.52 -2.01 -9.92
CA GLU A 14 -20.02 -3.03 -9.01
C GLU A 14 -21.18 -3.78 -9.64
N ASN A 15 -21.13 -5.11 -9.59
CA ASN A 15 -22.23 -5.95 -10.07
C ASN A 15 -23.01 -6.47 -8.86
N ALA A 16 -24.00 -5.70 -8.41
CA ALA A 16 -24.80 -6.01 -7.22
C ALA A 16 -25.43 -7.41 -7.27
N VAL A 17 -25.85 -7.87 -8.44
CA VAL A 17 -26.42 -9.23 -8.63
C VAL A 17 -25.36 -10.30 -8.43
N LEU A 18 -24.17 -10.12 -9.01
CA LEU A 18 -23.05 -11.03 -8.85
C LEU A 18 -22.57 -11.05 -7.39
N ARG A 19 -22.43 -9.88 -6.76
CA ARG A 19 -22.01 -9.75 -5.35
C ARG A 19 -22.97 -10.49 -4.42
N LYS A 20 -24.28 -10.27 -4.54
CA LYS A 20 -25.30 -10.98 -3.74
C LYS A 20 -25.24 -12.50 -3.91
N ARG A 21 -24.91 -12.99 -5.11
CA ARG A 21 -24.74 -14.42 -5.38
C ARG A 21 -23.46 -15.01 -4.78
N LEU A 22 -22.41 -14.20 -4.64
CA LEU A 22 -21.11 -14.62 -4.13
C LEU A 22 -21.00 -14.46 -2.59
N GLU A 23 -21.78 -13.56 -1.98
CA GLU A 23 -21.76 -13.32 -0.52
C GLU A 23 -22.03 -14.56 0.33
N THR A 24 -22.89 -15.46 -0.16
CA THR A 24 -23.24 -16.70 0.54
C THR A 24 -22.15 -17.77 0.47
N LYS A 25 -21.12 -17.58 -0.36
CA LYS A 25 -20.05 -18.56 -0.58
C LYS A 25 -18.93 -18.44 0.45
N SER A 26 -18.25 -19.56 0.72
CA SER A 26 -17.03 -19.58 1.54
C SER A 26 -15.84 -18.99 0.77
N LEU A 27 -14.78 -18.60 1.49
CA LEU A 27 -13.57 -18.06 0.85
C LEU A 27 -12.91 -19.09 -0.09
N ASP A 28 -12.95 -20.37 0.26
CA ASP A 28 -12.41 -21.46 -0.56
C ASP A 28 -13.23 -21.67 -1.84
N GLU A 29 -14.55 -21.51 -1.76
CA GLU A 29 -15.41 -21.54 -2.94
C GLU A 29 -15.13 -20.33 -3.85
N LEU A 30 -14.99 -19.13 -3.29
CA LEU A 30 -14.64 -17.92 -4.04
C LEU A 30 -13.25 -18.05 -4.69
N THR A 31 -12.28 -18.61 -3.98
CA THR A 31 -10.93 -18.88 -4.51
C THR A 31 -10.98 -19.84 -5.70
N ARG A 32 -11.77 -20.92 -5.60
CA ARG A 32 -11.99 -21.85 -6.71
C ARG A 32 -12.65 -21.18 -7.91
N ILE A 33 -13.68 -20.37 -7.67
CA ILE A 33 -14.35 -19.60 -8.74
C ILE A 33 -13.35 -18.64 -9.40
N LEU A 34 -12.56 -17.90 -8.63
CA LEU A 34 -11.58 -16.98 -9.20
C LEU A 34 -10.51 -17.73 -10.03
N SER A 35 -10.09 -18.91 -9.57
CA SER A 35 -9.11 -19.73 -10.28
C SER A 35 -9.60 -20.25 -11.64
N SER A 36 -10.92 -20.36 -11.85
CA SER A 36 -11.47 -20.73 -13.15
C SER A 36 -11.43 -19.60 -14.17
N TYR A 37 -11.24 -18.35 -13.73
CA TYR A 37 -11.08 -17.21 -14.63
C TYR A 37 -9.61 -16.94 -15.00
N LYS A 38 -8.69 -17.09 -14.04
CA LYS A 38 -7.26 -16.80 -14.23
C LYS A 38 -6.37 -17.63 -13.30
N PRO A 39 -5.11 -17.92 -13.70
CA PRO A 39 -4.15 -18.51 -12.77
C PRO A 39 -3.90 -17.57 -11.59
N LEU A 40 -3.90 -18.14 -10.37
CA LEU A 40 -3.63 -17.41 -9.14
C LEU A 40 -2.12 -17.46 -8.85
N HIS A 41 -1.44 -16.33 -9.06
CA HIS A 41 0.01 -16.22 -8.79
C HIS A 41 0.33 -15.89 -7.33
N ASN A 42 -0.67 -15.43 -6.56
CA ASN A 42 -0.57 -15.16 -5.13
C ASN A 42 -1.97 -15.22 -4.48
N THR A 43 -2.02 -15.11 -3.15
CA THR A 43 -3.25 -15.16 -2.35
C THR A 43 -3.84 -13.78 -2.06
N THR A 44 -3.26 -12.68 -2.57
CA THR A 44 -3.70 -11.31 -2.24
C THR A 44 -5.15 -11.08 -2.63
N ASP A 45 -5.53 -11.58 -3.82
CA ASP A 45 -6.90 -11.47 -4.33
C ASP A 45 -7.90 -12.31 -3.51
N THR A 46 -7.42 -13.28 -2.72
CA THR A 46 -8.24 -14.22 -1.94
C THR A 46 -7.98 -14.14 -0.44
N ASP A 47 -7.40 -13.04 0.03
CA ASP A 47 -7.07 -12.80 1.44
C ASP A 47 -8.32 -12.58 2.30
N THR A 48 -9.36 -11.97 1.71
CA THR A 48 -10.66 -11.78 2.36
C THR A 48 -11.79 -12.07 1.38
N LYS A 49 -12.99 -12.40 1.89
CA LYS A 49 -14.18 -12.58 1.04
C LYS A 49 -14.45 -11.37 0.16
N LYS A 50 -14.34 -10.15 0.72
CA LYS A 50 -14.53 -8.90 -0.03
C LYS A 50 -13.55 -8.77 -1.21
N ARG A 51 -12.26 -9.09 -0.98
CA ARG A 51 -11.24 -9.10 -2.05
C ARG A 51 -11.53 -10.16 -3.11
N ALA A 52 -11.90 -11.37 -2.69
CA ALA A 52 -12.20 -12.46 -3.61
C ALA A 52 -13.41 -12.15 -4.49
N ILE A 53 -14.48 -11.60 -3.91
CA ILE A 53 -15.66 -11.14 -4.66
C ILE A 53 -15.26 -10.08 -5.68
N ARG A 54 -14.52 -9.04 -5.29
CA ARG A 54 -14.09 -7.97 -6.20
C ARG A 54 -13.19 -8.50 -7.32
N ALA A 55 -12.30 -9.43 -7.01
CA ALA A 55 -11.43 -10.06 -8.00
C ALA A 55 -12.24 -10.87 -9.03
N ILE A 56 -13.29 -11.58 -8.59
CA ILE A 56 -14.21 -12.30 -9.48
C ILE A 56 -15.02 -11.32 -10.34
N GLU A 57 -15.52 -10.22 -9.77
CA GLU A 57 -16.22 -9.17 -10.52
C GLU A 57 -15.34 -8.61 -11.66
N ILE A 58 -14.08 -8.31 -11.35
CA ILE A 58 -13.12 -7.81 -12.34
C ILE A 58 -12.86 -8.85 -13.44
N ALA A 59 -12.64 -10.11 -13.07
CA ALA A 59 -12.33 -11.17 -14.02
C ALA A 59 -13.54 -11.50 -14.93
N ASP A 60 -14.75 -11.52 -14.38
CA ASP A 60 -16.00 -11.71 -15.12
C ASP A 60 -16.25 -10.57 -16.11
N PHE A 61 -16.02 -9.33 -15.68
CA PHE A 61 -16.14 -8.15 -16.53
C PHE A 61 -15.15 -8.19 -17.70
N GLN A 62 -13.88 -8.53 -17.43
CA GLN A 62 -12.84 -8.65 -18.46
C GLN A 62 -13.11 -9.75 -19.48
N CYS A 63 -13.65 -10.89 -19.04
CA CYS A 63 -14.04 -11.98 -19.94
C CYS A 63 -15.14 -11.56 -20.92
N LYS A 64 -16.08 -10.71 -20.46
CA LYS A 64 -17.20 -10.20 -21.26
C LYS A 64 -16.85 -8.99 -22.13
N HIS A 65 -15.75 -8.30 -21.84
CA HIS A 65 -15.27 -7.14 -22.58
C HIS A 65 -13.81 -7.37 -23.04
N PRO A 66 -13.59 -8.28 -24.02
CA PRO A 66 -12.26 -8.52 -24.56
C PRO A 66 -11.68 -7.24 -25.14
N ALA A 67 -10.37 -7.06 -24.95
CA ALA A 67 -9.66 -5.81 -25.21
C ALA A 67 -9.75 -5.41 -26.69
N SER A 68 -10.64 -4.48 -27.03
CA SER A 68 -10.63 -3.80 -28.34
C SER A 68 -10.63 -2.26 -28.25
N GLU A 69 -10.85 -1.65 -27.08
CA GLU A 69 -11.00 -0.18 -26.98
C GLU A 69 -10.33 0.49 -25.76
N LEU A 70 -9.44 -0.18 -25.03
CA LEU A 70 -9.08 0.24 -23.66
C LEU A 70 -7.56 0.37 -23.40
N ASP A 71 -6.77 0.72 -24.42
CA ASP A 71 -5.35 1.00 -24.23
C ASP A 71 -5.15 2.50 -24.04
N TYR A 72 -4.88 2.90 -22.78
CA TYR A 72 -4.24 4.19 -22.56
C TYR A 72 -2.81 4.09 -23.07
N PRO A 73 -2.31 5.11 -23.81
CA PRO A 73 -0.92 5.11 -24.23
C PRO A 73 -0.01 5.01 -23.00
N PRO A 74 1.14 4.31 -23.10
CA PRO A 74 2.10 4.24 -22.01
C PRO A 74 2.45 5.65 -21.56
N VAL A 75 2.40 5.89 -20.24
CA VAL A 75 2.73 7.21 -19.66
C VAL A 75 4.24 7.33 -19.64
N GLU A 76 4.78 8.23 -20.48
CA GLU A 76 6.15 8.70 -20.33
C GLU A 76 6.30 9.28 -18.94
N SER A 77 7.17 8.67 -18.15
CA SER A 77 7.25 8.93 -16.72
C SER A 77 8.69 8.89 -16.25
N VAL A 78 9.05 9.91 -15.47
CA VAL A 78 10.33 10.01 -14.80
C VAL A 78 10.16 9.49 -13.38
N ILE A 79 10.87 8.44 -13.03
CA ILE A 79 10.80 7.84 -11.70
C ILE A 79 11.96 8.39 -10.88
N ILE A 80 11.64 9.16 -9.84
CA ILE A 80 12.64 9.72 -8.94
C ILE A 80 12.52 9.02 -7.58
N GLY A 81 13.62 8.49 -7.09
CA GLY A 81 13.73 7.86 -5.77
C GLY A 81 14.63 8.67 -4.86
N LEU A 82 14.38 8.64 -3.55
CA LEU A 82 15.30 9.20 -2.56
C LEU A 82 16.16 8.06 -1.99
N ASP A 83 17.47 8.14 -2.17
CA ASP A 83 18.42 7.19 -1.60
C ASP A 83 18.90 7.66 -0.23
N ILE A 84 18.86 6.75 0.72
CA ILE A 84 19.30 6.99 2.09
C ILE A 84 19.92 5.71 2.61
N ASP A 85 21.09 5.84 3.25
CA ASP A 85 21.74 4.70 3.84
C ASP A 85 20.86 4.07 4.94
N ARG A 86 21.12 2.78 5.19
CA ARG A 86 20.30 1.96 6.06
C ARG A 86 20.24 2.49 7.48
N GLU A 87 21.37 2.99 8.01
CA GLU A 87 21.47 3.37 9.41
C GLU A 87 20.86 4.75 9.64
N SER A 88 21.12 5.72 8.76
CA SER A 88 20.45 7.03 8.80
C SER A 88 18.94 6.90 8.66
N ARG A 89 18.45 6.01 7.77
CA ARG A 89 17.01 5.74 7.64
C ARG A 89 16.41 5.19 8.92
N ARG A 90 17.09 4.24 9.57
CA ARG A 90 16.62 3.65 10.82
C ARG A 90 16.52 4.71 11.91
N GLN A 91 17.59 5.45 12.14
CA GLN A 91 17.61 6.53 13.13
C GLN A 91 16.49 7.55 12.88
N LYS A 92 16.31 7.99 11.63
CA LYS A 92 15.23 8.94 11.29
C LYS A 92 13.83 8.38 11.53
N ILE A 93 13.60 7.09 11.23
CA ILE A 93 12.32 6.42 11.54
C ILE A 93 12.07 6.44 13.04
N SER A 94 13.06 6.01 13.84
CA SER A 94 12.96 5.97 15.30
C SER A 94 12.70 7.35 15.89
N SER A 95 13.47 8.36 15.46
CA SER A 95 13.31 9.74 15.92
C SER A 95 11.94 10.32 15.53
N ARG A 96 11.47 10.05 14.30
CA ARG A 96 10.15 10.50 13.83
C ARG A 96 9.04 9.84 14.64
N LEU A 97 9.14 8.54 14.92
CA LEU A 97 8.14 7.82 15.70
C LEU A 97 8.03 8.40 17.12
N LYS A 98 9.17 8.59 17.81
CA LYS A 98 9.20 9.22 19.14
C LYS A 98 8.53 10.60 19.11
N LYS A 99 8.97 11.45 18.19
CA LYS A 99 8.39 12.79 18.01
C LYS A 99 6.88 12.75 17.78
N ARG A 100 6.37 11.83 16.94
CA ARG A 100 4.93 11.70 16.67
C ARG A 100 4.15 11.27 17.92
N LEU A 101 4.70 10.37 18.73
CA LEU A 101 4.08 9.98 20.00
C LEU A 101 4.07 11.15 20.99
N ASP A 102 5.18 11.89 21.09
CA ASP A 102 5.32 13.07 21.94
C ASP A 102 4.38 14.23 21.51
N GLU A 103 4.12 14.35 20.22
CA GLU A 103 3.17 15.31 19.63
C GLU A 103 1.68 14.94 19.86
N GLY A 104 1.40 13.89 20.64
CA GLY A 104 0.06 13.56 21.09
C GLY A 104 -0.69 12.57 20.21
N MET A 105 0.01 11.74 19.43
CA MET A 105 -0.64 10.72 18.59
C MET A 105 -1.53 9.76 19.40
N VAL A 106 -1.15 9.42 20.63
CA VAL A 106 -1.99 8.60 21.52
C VAL A 106 -3.32 9.29 21.82
N ALA A 107 -3.28 10.60 22.09
CA ALA A 107 -4.48 11.39 22.36
C ALA A 107 -5.37 11.53 21.11
N GLU A 108 -4.77 11.64 19.92
CA GLU A 108 -5.50 11.64 18.65
C GLU A 108 -6.31 10.34 18.47
N VAL A 109 -5.68 9.18 18.66
CA VAL A 109 -6.35 7.87 18.53
C VAL A 109 -7.43 7.69 19.59
N GLN A 110 -7.16 8.07 20.84
CA GLN A 110 -8.15 8.04 21.92
C GLN A 110 -9.37 8.91 21.57
N SER A 111 -9.15 10.10 21.00
CA SER A 111 -10.22 11.00 20.57
C SER A 111 -11.09 10.39 19.48
N LEU A 112 -10.48 9.70 18.50
CA LEU A 112 -11.22 9.02 17.43
C LEU A 112 -12.10 7.89 17.97
N LEU A 113 -11.58 7.08 18.91
CA LEU A 113 -12.36 6.04 19.59
C LEU A 113 -13.53 6.64 20.37
N ASN A 114 -13.29 7.74 21.10
CA ASN A 114 -14.33 8.44 21.86
C ASN A 114 -15.42 9.05 20.96
N LYS A 115 -15.08 9.38 19.71
CA LYS A 115 -16.04 9.84 18.68
C LYS A 115 -16.83 8.69 18.04
N GLY A 116 -16.59 7.44 18.44
CA GLY A 116 -17.31 6.26 17.98
C GLY A 116 -16.71 5.59 16.73
N VAL A 117 -15.47 5.95 16.33
CA VAL A 117 -14.77 5.19 15.28
C VAL A 117 -14.43 3.81 15.84
N SER A 118 -14.71 2.75 15.08
CA SER A 118 -14.45 1.40 15.55
C SER A 118 -12.93 1.12 15.66
N PRO A 119 -12.48 0.35 16.66
CA PRO A 119 -11.08 -0.07 16.74
C PRO A 119 -10.60 -0.81 15.49
N ASP A 120 -11.47 -1.63 14.87
CA ASP A 120 -11.13 -2.41 13.68
C ASP A 120 -10.84 -1.51 12.47
N ASP A 121 -11.58 -0.42 12.31
CA ASP A 121 -11.32 0.56 11.25
C ASP A 121 -9.96 1.23 11.47
N LEU A 122 -9.66 1.69 12.69
CA LEU A 122 -8.37 2.30 13.02
C LEU A 122 -7.19 1.34 12.81
N ILE A 123 -7.37 0.07 13.18
CA ILE A 123 -6.38 -0.99 12.94
C ILE A 123 -6.10 -1.19 11.44
N TYR A 124 -7.08 -0.97 10.59
CA TYR A 124 -6.93 -1.07 9.14
C TYR A 124 -6.21 0.14 8.52
N TYR A 125 -6.35 1.34 9.10
CA TYR A 125 -5.85 2.59 8.50
C TYR A 125 -4.33 2.70 8.36
N GLY A 126 -3.56 2.00 9.18
CA GLY A 126 -2.10 1.99 9.05
C GLY A 126 -1.38 1.46 10.28
N LEU A 127 -0.06 1.31 10.17
CA LEU A 127 0.77 0.77 11.25
C LEU A 127 0.63 1.59 12.53
N GLU A 128 0.81 2.91 12.43
CA GLU A 128 0.78 3.77 13.62
C GLU A 128 -0.60 3.69 14.32
N TYR A 129 -1.71 3.82 13.59
CA TYR A 129 -3.07 3.69 14.13
C TYR A 129 -3.33 2.31 14.73
N LYS A 130 -2.87 1.24 14.08
CA LYS A 130 -3.01 -0.13 14.59
C LYS A 130 -2.38 -0.30 15.96
N PHE A 131 -1.08 -0.03 16.08
CA PHE A 131 -0.36 -0.31 17.33
C PHE A 131 -0.81 0.63 18.45
N VAL A 132 -1.08 1.90 18.16
CA VAL A 132 -1.62 2.84 19.15
C VAL A 132 -3.03 2.44 19.59
N THR A 133 -3.88 1.95 18.68
CA THR A 133 -5.23 1.45 19.05
C THR A 133 -5.13 0.23 19.96
N LEU A 134 -4.22 -0.70 19.70
CA LEU A 134 -3.99 -1.86 20.57
C LEU A 134 -3.54 -1.44 21.97
N TYR A 135 -2.67 -0.44 22.08
CA TYR A 135 -2.27 0.13 23.36
C TYR A 135 -3.43 0.81 24.09
N VAL A 136 -4.14 1.71 23.41
CA VAL A 136 -5.26 2.46 23.99
C VAL A 136 -6.41 1.55 24.44
N THR A 137 -6.63 0.43 23.75
CA THR A 137 -7.64 -0.58 24.12
C THR A 137 -7.13 -1.60 25.16
N GLY A 138 -5.91 -1.43 25.68
CA GLY A 138 -5.33 -2.26 26.73
C GLY A 138 -4.91 -3.66 26.29
N LYS A 139 -4.70 -3.89 24.99
CA LYS A 139 -4.26 -5.19 24.46
C LYS A 139 -2.75 -5.41 24.58
N ILE A 140 -1.97 -4.33 24.56
CA ILE A 140 -0.52 -4.31 24.73
C ILE A 140 -0.13 -3.12 25.61
N ASN A 141 1.03 -3.19 26.25
CA ASN A 141 1.56 -2.06 27.01
C ASN A 141 2.29 -1.04 26.10
N PHE A 142 2.72 0.09 26.68
CA PHE A 142 3.36 1.16 25.91
C PHE A 142 4.71 0.75 25.32
N GLU A 143 5.53 0.00 26.06
CA GLU A 143 6.86 -0.43 25.60
C GLU A 143 6.73 -1.43 24.44
N GLU A 144 5.78 -2.37 24.55
CA GLU A 144 5.42 -3.30 23.49
C GLU A 144 4.93 -2.55 22.25
N MET A 145 4.00 -1.61 22.43
CA MET A 145 3.48 -0.79 21.34
C MET A 145 4.60 -0.05 20.60
N PHE A 146 5.49 0.61 21.34
CA PHE A 146 6.60 1.36 20.75
C PHE A 146 7.53 0.44 19.96
N SER A 147 7.99 -0.65 20.59
CA SER A 147 8.95 -1.60 20.01
C SER A 147 8.38 -2.29 18.76
N GLU A 148 7.15 -2.80 18.84
CA GLU A 148 6.53 -3.50 17.72
C GLU A 148 6.22 -2.55 16.56
N LEU A 149 5.75 -1.34 16.84
CA LEU A 149 5.51 -0.32 15.82
C LEU A 149 6.81 0.08 15.12
N GLU A 150 7.88 0.33 15.88
CA GLU A 150 9.20 0.67 15.33
C GLU A 150 9.72 -0.43 14.38
N ILE A 151 9.67 -1.69 14.84
CA ILE A 151 10.04 -2.85 14.04
C ILE A 151 9.19 -2.94 12.76
N ALA A 152 7.87 -2.77 12.88
CA ALA A 152 6.96 -2.84 11.75
C ALA A 152 7.25 -1.74 10.71
N ILE A 153 7.55 -0.51 11.14
CA ILE A 153 7.91 0.59 10.24
C ILE A 153 9.25 0.29 9.55
N HIS A 154 10.25 -0.23 10.27
CA HIS A 154 11.52 -0.63 9.66
C HIS A 154 11.35 -1.74 8.61
N GLN A 155 10.54 -2.76 8.90
CA GLN A 155 10.24 -3.82 7.95
C GLN A 155 9.50 -3.27 6.73
N PHE A 156 8.56 -2.36 6.93
CA PHE A 156 7.84 -1.69 5.84
C PHE A 156 8.81 -0.88 4.95
N ALA A 157 9.68 -0.06 5.54
CA ALA A 157 10.70 0.69 4.80
C ALA A 157 11.68 -0.24 4.05
N LYS A 158 12.06 -1.37 4.64
CA LYS A 158 12.87 -2.39 3.95
C LYS A 158 12.13 -2.96 2.74
N ARG A 159 10.83 -3.31 2.88
CA ARG A 159 10.01 -3.82 1.78
C ARG A 159 9.88 -2.81 0.64
N GLN A 160 9.73 -1.52 0.94
CA GLN A 160 9.73 -0.44 -0.05
C GLN A 160 11.04 -0.44 -0.86
N MET A 161 12.20 -0.53 -0.21
CA MET A 161 13.48 -0.61 -0.92
C MET A 161 13.64 -1.89 -1.76
N THR A 162 13.21 -3.03 -1.22
CA THR A 162 13.20 -4.29 -1.99
C THR A 162 12.31 -4.17 -3.21
N TRP A 163 11.17 -3.49 -3.10
CA TRP A 163 10.28 -3.23 -4.21
C TRP A 163 10.92 -2.36 -5.29
N PHE A 164 11.56 -1.25 -4.94
CA PHE A 164 12.27 -0.38 -5.89
C PHE A 164 13.38 -1.12 -6.64
N ARG A 165 14.20 -1.91 -5.93
CA ARG A 165 15.21 -2.79 -6.59
C ARG A 165 14.57 -3.80 -7.54
N GLY A 166 13.39 -4.31 -7.17
CA GLY A 166 12.60 -5.17 -8.03
C GLY A 166 12.10 -4.44 -9.28
N MET A 167 11.73 -3.17 -9.18
CA MET A 167 11.35 -2.34 -10.32
C MET A 167 12.55 -2.13 -11.26
N GLU A 168 13.73 -1.80 -10.75
CA GLU A 168 14.94 -1.64 -11.57
C GLU A 168 15.27 -2.91 -12.37
N ARG A 169 15.17 -4.08 -11.73
CA ARG A 169 15.34 -5.38 -12.42
C ARG A 169 14.29 -5.66 -13.49
N ARG A 170 13.11 -5.02 -13.41
CA ARG A 170 12.04 -5.11 -14.41
C ARG A 170 12.18 -4.06 -15.52
N GLY A 171 13.29 -3.32 -15.56
CA GLY A 171 13.61 -2.35 -16.60
C GLY A 171 13.14 -0.93 -16.31
N PHE A 172 12.68 -0.62 -15.09
CA PHE A 172 12.35 0.75 -14.71
C PHE A 172 13.62 1.51 -14.30
N THR A 173 13.95 2.60 -14.98
CA THR A 173 15.02 3.49 -14.54
C THR A 173 14.54 4.35 -13.40
N ILE A 174 15.12 4.17 -12.21
CA ILE A 174 14.88 5.04 -11.05
C ILE A 174 16.06 6.00 -10.93
N HIS A 175 15.79 7.29 -11.00
CA HIS A 175 16.77 8.33 -10.75
C HIS A 175 16.86 8.59 -9.24
N TRP A 176 17.89 8.04 -8.61
CA TRP A 176 18.12 8.19 -7.19
C TRP A 176 18.76 9.54 -6.87
N LEU A 177 18.11 10.31 -6.01
CA LEU A 177 18.65 11.53 -5.41
C LEU A 177 19.06 11.24 -3.98
N ASP A 178 20.24 11.72 -3.58
CA ASP A 178 20.70 11.59 -2.21
C ASP A 178 19.75 12.34 -1.26
N PHE A 179 19.23 11.62 -0.27
CA PHE A 179 18.34 12.15 0.76
C PHE A 179 19.01 13.23 1.62
N LEU A 180 20.33 13.26 1.74
CA LEU A 180 21.05 14.24 2.55
C LEU A 180 21.16 15.60 1.87
N LEU A 181 20.91 15.69 0.56
CA LEU A 181 20.94 16.97 -0.15
C LEU A 181 19.89 17.95 0.42
N PRO A 182 20.18 19.26 0.42
CA PRO A 182 19.17 20.29 0.67
C PRO A 182 17.95 20.11 -0.24
N VAL A 183 16.79 20.54 0.25
CA VAL A 183 15.52 20.39 -0.50
C VAL A 183 15.60 21.12 -1.84
N ASP A 184 16.16 22.32 -1.86
CA ASP A 184 16.28 23.13 -3.07
C ASP A 184 17.14 22.43 -4.13
N GLU A 185 18.28 21.86 -3.73
CA GLU A 185 19.15 21.09 -4.65
C GLU A 185 18.47 19.81 -5.18
N LYS A 186 17.66 19.13 -4.36
CA LYS A 186 16.87 17.98 -4.84
C LYS A 186 15.84 18.42 -5.87
N ILE A 187 15.17 19.55 -5.64
CA ILE A 187 14.18 20.11 -6.57
C ILE A 187 14.87 20.46 -7.89
N GLU A 188 16.01 21.15 -7.87
CA GLU A 188 16.76 21.47 -9.07
C GLU A 188 17.15 20.21 -9.86
N LYS A 189 17.72 19.20 -9.19
CA LYS A 189 18.07 17.93 -9.83
C LYS A 189 16.84 17.22 -10.41
N ALA A 190 15.72 17.21 -9.68
CA ALA A 190 14.47 16.62 -10.17
C ALA A 190 13.95 17.35 -11.42
N LEU A 191 14.01 18.69 -11.44
CA LEU A 191 13.60 19.48 -12.60
C LEU A 191 14.49 19.24 -13.82
N VAL A 192 15.81 19.10 -13.63
CA VAL A 192 16.73 18.75 -14.71
C VAL A 192 16.40 17.38 -15.31
N LEU A 193 16.10 16.39 -14.46
CA LEU A 193 15.70 15.06 -14.92
C LEU A 193 14.40 15.12 -15.71
N ILE A 194 13.40 15.84 -15.22
CA ILE A 194 12.10 15.99 -15.90
C ILE A 194 12.25 16.69 -17.26
N ARG A 195 13.15 17.67 -17.39
CA ARG A 195 13.36 18.40 -18.65
C ARG A 195 14.15 17.61 -19.70
N ASN A 196 14.94 16.63 -19.27
CA ASN A 196 15.81 15.83 -20.14
C ASN A 196 15.23 14.43 -20.45
N SER A 197 14.02 14.15 -19.97
CA SER A 197 13.28 12.91 -20.23
C SER A 197 12.23 13.14 -21.30
#